data_AF-A0A078BRG1-F1
#
_entry.id   AF-A0A078BRG1-F1
#
_cell.length_a   1.000
_cell.length_b   1.000
_cell.length_c   1.000
_cell.angle_alpha   90.00
_cell.angle_beta   90.00
_cell.angle_gamma   90.00
#
_symmetry.space_group_name_H-M   'P 1'
#
loop_
_entity.id
_entity.type
_entity.pdbx_description
1 polymer ?
#
loop_
_entity_poly.entity_id
_entity_poly.type
_entity_poly.pdbx_seq_one_letter_code
_entity_poly.pdbx_strand_id
1 'polypeptide(L)'
;MSDQSLSDKSGWTRDTPWRQGHILPAAAVSELGLGGMADTCVVVISHDCDIANDDLTVEPNVEVIVGRIGVRREGNFEWAKAPRTLHMALPCCDGTPVIELSATRKVIVPKSTLARFEPDHSFCMPPKQLATLRQWLAVRYNRSAFPDAFDRFIRAEKLDEKFRTILGKHGDIITAIYFDVDKGRQRAADDSGLFTLSVVLAYESGDEPLENAEIADKAAESLVNEFANKFYDEKCSTWSRVHLLSCIAMSEADLPVSRAKLLQQWRLEHVSLRSDADPAFPFNPGS
;
A
#
# COMPACT_ATOMS: atom_id res chain seq x y z
N MET A 1 8.97 -53.53 -23.20
CA MET A 1 8.00 -52.62 -23.84
C MET A 1 8.13 -51.31 -23.14
N SER A 2 8.59 -50.32 -23.90
CA SER A 2 9.23 -49.12 -23.43
C SER A 2 8.22 -48.14 -22.84
N ASP A 3 8.63 -47.59 -21.71
CA ASP A 3 8.15 -46.40 -21.05
C ASP A 3 7.92 -45.26 -22.07
N GLN A 4 6.69 -44.77 -22.15
CA GLN A 4 6.37 -43.47 -22.75
C GLN A 4 5.65 -42.66 -21.68
N SER A 5 6.47 -41.94 -20.92
CA SER A 5 6.06 -40.75 -20.23
C SER A 5 5.39 -39.81 -21.22
N LEU A 6 4.07 -39.65 -21.08
CA LEU A 6 3.36 -38.49 -21.57
C LEU A 6 3.89 -37.29 -20.78
N SER A 7 4.97 -36.69 -21.29
CA SER A 7 5.45 -35.40 -20.82
C SER A 7 4.41 -34.36 -21.21
N ASP A 8 3.59 -34.01 -20.23
CA ASP A 8 2.67 -32.88 -20.19
C ASP A 8 3.46 -31.59 -20.46
N LYS A 9 3.55 -31.16 -21.72
CA LYS A 9 4.08 -29.84 -22.08
C LYS A 9 3.00 -28.81 -21.84
N SER A 10 2.84 -28.43 -20.57
CA SER A 10 2.20 -27.19 -20.17
C SER A 10 2.67 -26.06 -21.09
N GLY A 11 1.75 -25.39 -21.77
CA GLY A 11 2.04 -24.33 -22.76
C GLY A 11 2.68 -23.06 -22.20
N TRP A 12 3.22 -23.09 -20.97
CA TRP A 12 3.92 -21.97 -20.37
C TRP A 12 5.36 -21.94 -20.87
N THR A 13 5.77 -20.78 -21.40
CA THR A 13 7.13 -20.56 -21.88
C THR A 13 7.68 -19.29 -21.27
N ARG A 14 9.01 -19.15 -21.34
CA ARG A 14 9.69 -17.93 -20.93
C ARG A 14 9.21 -16.67 -21.66
N ASP A 15 8.73 -16.83 -22.90
CA ASP A 15 8.22 -15.76 -23.75
C ASP A 15 6.73 -15.46 -23.52
N THR A 16 6.20 -15.83 -22.36
CA THR A 16 4.83 -15.52 -21.93
C THR A 16 4.49 -14.03 -22.07
N PRO A 17 3.27 -13.65 -22.49
CA PRO A 17 2.84 -12.25 -22.56
C PRO A 17 2.54 -11.65 -21.17
N TRP A 18 2.45 -12.47 -20.13
CA TRP A 18 2.08 -12.04 -18.78
C TRP A 18 3.22 -11.26 -18.10
N ARG A 19 2.88 -10.18 -17.39
CA ARG A 19 3.78 -9.37 -16.56
C ARG A 19 3.06 -8.95 -15.28
N GLN A 20 3.82 -8.58 -14.26
CA GLN A 20 3.27 -8.00 -13.04
C GLN A 20 2.46 -6.75 -13.37
N GLY A 21 1.27 -6.63 -12.77
CA GLY A 21 0.35 -5.53 -13.02
C GLY A 21 -0.59 -5.75 -14.20
N HIS A 22 -0.44 -6.82 -14.98
CA HIS A 22 -1.42 -7.18 -16.00
C HIS A 22 -2.76 -7.57 -15.39
N ILE A 23 -3.83 -7.28 -16.12
CA ILE A 23 -5.21 -7.57 -15.73
C ILE A 23 -5.65 -8.85 -16.43
N LEU A 24 -6.36 -9.72 -15.70
CA LEU A 24 -6.98 -10.90 -16.32
C LEU A 24 -8.25 -10.47 -17.07
N PRO A 25 -8.47 -10.96 -18.30
CA PRO A 25 -9.71 -10.70 -19.04
C PRO A 25 -10.90 -11.40 -18.37
N ALA A 26 -12.12 -10.90 -18.62
CA ALA A 26 -13.34 -11.44 -18.01
C ALA A 26 -13.53 -12.96 -18.22
N ALA A 27 -13.12 -13.49 -19.38
CA ALA A 27 -13.15 -14.92 -19.66
C ALA A 27 -12.27 -15.73 -18.69
N ALA A 28 -11.04 -15.26 -18.43
CA ALA A 28 -10.12 -15.90 -17.49
C ALA A 28 -10.65 -15.82 -16.05
N VAL A 29 -11.19 -14.67 -15.65
CA VAL A 29 -11.79 -14.49 -14.32
C VAL A 29 -12.94 -15.47 -14.09
N SER A 30 -13.78 -15.68 -15.10
CA SER A 30 -14.91 -16.62 -15.05
C SER A 30 -14.44 -18.08 -15.01
N GLU A 31 -13.57 -18.50 -15.93
CA GLU A 31 -13.11 -19.90 -16.03
C GLU A 31 -12.27 -20.32 -14.82
N LEU A 32 -11.49 -19.41 -14.24
CA LEU A 32 -10.66 -19.69 -13.05
C LEU A 32 -11.44 -19.56 -11.74
N GLY A 33 -12.75 -19.24 -11.78
CA GLY A 33 -13.56 -19.08 -10.56
C GLY A 33 -13.11 -17.91 -9.66
N LEU A 34 -12.47 -16.90 -10.24
CA LEU A 34 -11.95 -15.73 -9.52
C LEU A 34 -12.98 -14.58 -9.44
N GLY A 35 -14.14 -14.78 -10.06
CA GLY A 35 -15.25 -13.82 -10.10
C GLY A 35 -16.21 -13.94 -8.91
N GLY A 36 -17.31 -13.20 -9.02
CA GLY A 36 -18.41 -13.21 -8.05
C GLY A 36 -19.28 -11.97 -8.12
N MET A 37 -18.76 -10.88 -8.71
CA MET A 37 -19.49 -9.64 -8.96
C MET A 37 -19.15 -9.05 -10.33
N ALA A 38 -20.05 -8.23 -10.88
CA ALA A 38 -19.88 -7.61 -12.20
C ALA A 38 -18.69 -6.62 -12.26
N ASP A 39 -18.27 -6.08 -11.11
CA ASP A 39 -17.18 -5.13 -10.95
C ASP A 39 -15.84 -5.80 -10.57
N THR A 40 -15.69 -7.12 -10.78
CA THR A 40 -14.46 -7.83 -10.42
C THR A 40 -13.29 -7.39 -11.29
N CYS A 41 -12.15 -7.08 -10.67
CA CYS A 41 -10.87 -6.83 -11.34
C CYS A 41 -9.79 -7.71 -10.73
N VAL A 42 -9.05 -8.45 -11.55
CA VAL A 42 -8.00 -9.35 -11.07
C VAL A 42 -6.65 -8.95 -11.66
N VAL A 43 -5.69 -8.67 -10.78
CA VAL A 43 -4.36 -8.16 -11.14
C VAL A 43 -3.30 -9.22 -10.87
N VAL A 44 -2.38 -9.43 -11.81
CA VAL A 44 -1.20 -10.28 -11.61
C VAL A 44 -0.20 -9.60 -10.68
N ILE A 45 0.24 -10.29 -9.62
CA ILE A 45 1.13 -9.72 -8.60
C ILE A 45 2.46 -10.45 -8.42
N SER A 46 2.67 -11.63 -9.02
CA SER A 46 4.01 -12.24 -9.11
C SER A 46 5.01 -11.34 -9.83
N HIS A 47 6.29 -11.46 -9.52
CA HIS A 47 7.33 -10.71 -10.23
C HIS A 47 7.56 -11.27 -11.64
N ASP A 48 8.02 -10.42 -12.55
CA ASP A 48 8.24 -10.80 -13.96
C ASP A 48 9.21 -11.99 -14.11
N CYS A 49 10.22 -12.10 -13.25
CA CYS A 49 11.15 -13.23 -13.26
C CYS A 49 10.48 -14.55 -12.87
N ASP A 50 9.57 -14.50 -11.90
CA ASP A 50 8.82 -15.68 -11.44
C ASP A 50 7.81 -16.08 -12.51
N ILE A 51 7.12 -15.10 -13.11
CA ILE A 51 6.20 -15.30 -14.23
C ILE A 51 6.93 -15.93 -15.41
N ALA A 52 8.09 -15.40 -15.81
CA ALA A 52 8.85 -15.89 -16.95
C ALA A 52 9.59 -17.22 -16.70
N ASN A 53 9.65 -17.71 -15.46
CA ASN A 53 10.25 -19.01 -15.16
C ASN A 53 9.40 -20.13 -15.78
N ASP A 54 9.97 -20.91 -16.69
CA ASP A 54 9.32 -22.03 -17.37
C ASP A 54 9.57 -23.39 -16.71
N ASP A 55 10.39 -23.44 -15.65
CA ASP A 55 10.51 -24.61 -14.79
C ASP A 55 9.31 -24.68 -13.82
N LEU A 56 8.27 -25.39 -14.25
CA LEU A 56 7.06 -25.59 -13.45
C LEU A 56 7.27 -26.48 -12.22
N THR A 57 8.43 -27.12 -12.05
CA THR A 57 8.73 -27.85 -10.81
C THR A 57 9.23 -26.91 -9.72
N VAL A 58 9.87 -25.81 -10.12
CA VAL A 58 10.41 -24.78 -9.23
C VAL A 58 9.37 -23.68 -8.97
N GLU A 59 8.78 -23.14 -10.04
CA GLU A 59 7.86 -22.01 -9.98
C GLU A 59 6.56 -22.33 -10.75
N PRO A 60 5.68 -23.23 -10.26
CA PRO A 60 4.48 -23.68 -10.97
C PRO A 60 3.37 -22.64 -11.12
N ASN A 61 3.46 -21.53 -10.38
CA ASN A 61 2.32 -20.71 -10.04
C ASN A 61 2.51 -19.23 -10.40
N VAL A 62 1.40 -18.53 -10.52
CA VAL A 62 1.32 -17.07 -10.57
C VAL A 62 0.37 -16.62 -9.46
N GLU A 63 0.82 -15.68 -8.64
CA GLU A 63 -0.03 -14.98 -7.69
C GLU A 63 -0.82 -13.89 -8.41
N VAL A 64 -2.12 -13.87 -8.17
CA VAL A 64 -3.04 -12.80 -8.57
C VAL A 64 -3.71 -12.23 -7.33
N ILE A 65 -4.30 -11.04 -7.45
CA ILE A 65 -5.10 -10.43 -6.41
C ILE A 65 -6.47 -10.02 -6.94
N VAL A 66 -7.52 -10.45 -6.25
CA VAL A 66 -8.91 -10.18 -6.63
C VAL A 66 -9.38 -8.89 -5.95
N GLY A 67 -9.83 -7.94 -6.76
CA GLY A 67 -10.29 -6.62 -6.36
C GLY A 67 -11.56 -6.20 -7.09
N ARG A 68 -11.84 -4.90 -7.02
CA ARG A 68 -12.99 -4.25 -7.67
C ARG A 68 -12.55 -3.13 -8.60
N ILE A 69 -13.31 -2.83 -9.64
CA ILE A 69 -13.09 -1.69 -10.55
C ILE A 69 -14.28 -0.73 -10.51
N GLY A 70 -14.02 0.56 -10.77
CA GLY A 70 -15.06 1.59 -10.78
C GLY A 70 -15.46 2.06 -9.38
N VAL A 71 -14.61 1.84 -8.38
CA VAL A 71 -14.85 2.31 -7.01
C VAL A 71 -14.65 3.83 -6.91
N ARG A 72 -15.24 4.45 -5.89
CA ARG A 72 -14.94 5.85 -5.56
C ARG A 72 -13.50 5.98 -5.05
N ARG A 73 -12.75 6.91 -5.61
CA ARG A 73 -11.41 7.28 -5.15
C ARG A 73 -11.44 7.78 -3.70
N GLU A 74 -10.52 7.29 -2.85
CA GLU A 74 -10.33 7.77 -1.48
C GLU A 74 -8.83 7.90 -1.18
N GLY A 75 -8.37 9.12 -0.91
CA GLY A 75 -6.94 9.44 -0.73
C GLY A 75 -6.22 8.67 0.39
N ASN A 76 -6.98 8.19 1.38
CA ASN A 76 -6.49 7.33 2.46
C ASN A 76 -6.00 5.97 1.97
N PHE A 77 -6.55 5.48 0.85
CA PHE A 77 -6.22 4.17 0.30
C PHE A 77 -5.21 4.26 -0.85
N GLU A 78 -4.72 5.45 -1.19
CA GLU A 78 -3.68 5.64 -2.21
C GLU A 78 -2.27 5.51 -1.62
N TRP A 79 -1.25 5.45 -2.48
CA TRP A 79 0.17 5.48 -2.10
C TRP A 79 0.57 4.46 -1.02
N ALA A 80 -0.11 3.32 -0.98
CA ALA A 80 0.12 2.27 0.02
C ALA A 80 -0.02 2.74 1.50
N LYS A 81 -0.73 3.85 1.77
CA LYS A 81 -0.97 4.39 3.12
C LYS A 81 -1.76 3.43 3.99
N ALA A 82 -2.71 2.71 3.38
CA ALA A 82 -3.46 1.65 4.03
C ALA A 82 -2.88 0.27 3.68
N PRO A 83 -2.57 -0.56 4.69
CA PRO A 83 -1.86 -1.82 4.50
C PRO A 83 -2.80 -3.00 4.17
N ARG A 84 -4.11 -2.76 4.17
CA ARG A 84 -5.16 -3.74 3.86
C ARG A 84 -5.86 -3.48 2.54
N THR A 85 -5.97 -2.20 2.15
CA THR A 85 -6.71 -1.75 0.97
C THR A 85 -5.83 -0.81 0.17
N LEU A 86 -5.81 -0.97 -1.15
CA LEU A 86 -5.15 -0.05 -2.08
C LEU A 86 -6.16 0.44 -3.11
N HIS A 87 -6.28 1.75 -3.26
CA HIS A 87 -6.93 2.39 -4.39
C HIS A 87 -5.86 2.86 -5.36
N MET A 88 -6.04 2.55 -6.64
CA MET A 88 -5.14 3.04 -7.69
C MET A 88 -5.91 3.30 -8.99
N ALA A 89 -5.54 4.37 -9.66
CA ALA A 89 -5.99 4.66 -11.02
C ALA A 89 -5.39 3.64 -12.00
N LEU A 90 -6.24 3.04 -12.83
CA LEU A 90 -5.86 2.08 -13.85
C LEU A 90 -6.34 2.57 -15.22
N PRO A 91 -5.48 3.24 -15.99
CA PRO A 91 -5.81 3.69 -17.34
C PRO A 91 -6.30 2.54 -18.23
N CYS A 92 -7.35 2.81 -19.00
CA CYS A 92 -7.87 1.98 -20.06
C CYS A 92 -8.29 2.81 -21.28
N CYS A 93 -8.74 2.14 -22.34
CA CYS A 93 -9.24 2.80 -23.57
C CYS A 93 -10.32 3.86 -23.29
N ASP A 94 -11.18 3.58 -22.31
CA ASP A 94 -12.41 4.33 -22.04
C ASP A 94 -12.27 5.31 -20.86
N GLY A 95 -11.06 5.48 -20.32
CA GLY A 95 -10.77 6.42 -19.24
C GLY A 95 -9.78 5.87 -18.23
N THR A 96 -9.90 6.34 -16.99
CA THR A 96 -8.99 5.95 -15.90
C THR A 96 -9.80 5.54 -14.67
N PRO A 97 -10.47 4.37 -14.70
CA PRO A 97 -11.19 3.86 -13.55
C PRO A 97 -10.25 3.65 -12.35
N VAL A 98 -10.82 3.73 -11.15
CA VAL A 98 -10.11 3.37 -9.92
C VAL A 98 -10.40 1.92 -9.60
N ILE A 99 -9.34 1.15 -9.30
CA ILE A 99 -9.46 -0.19 -8.75
C ILE A 99 -9.20 -0.19 -7.25
N GLU A 100 -9.89 -1.07 -6.54
CA GLU A 100 -9.66 -1.38 -5.12
C GLU A 100 -9.09 -2.79 -5.00
N LEU A 101 -7.90 -2.92 -4.41
CA LEU A 101 -7.27 -4.19 -4.11
C LEU A 101 -7.27 -4.44 -2.61
N SER A 102 -7.56 -5.68 -2.20
CA SER A 102 -7.53 -6.09 -0.79
C SER A 102 -6.41 -7.09 -0.55
N ALA A 103 -5.50 -6.78 0.36
CA ALA A 103 -4.27 -7.55 0.58
C ALA A 103 -4.51 -8.97 1.13
N THR A 104 -5.73 -9.30 1.57
CA THR A 104 -6.14 -10.65 1.98
C THR A 104 -6.68 -11.50 0.82
N ARG A 105 -6.90 -10.93 -0.36
CA ARG A 105 -7.52 -11.59 -1.52
C ARG A 105 -6.52 -12.05 -2.57
N LYS A 106 -5.36 -12.53 -2.12
CA LYS A 106 -4.39 -13.15 -3.00
C LYS A 106 -4.83 -14.57 -3.33
N VAL A 107 -4.73 -14.93 -4.60
CA VAL A 107 -5.04 -16.27 -5.09
C VAL A 107 -3.86 -16.77 -5.89
N ILE A 108 -3.54 -18.04 -5.71
CA ILE A 108 -2.52 -18.72 -6.49
C ILE A 108 -3.21 -19.37 -7.69
N VAL A 109 -2.73 -19.07 -8.89
CA VAL A 109 -3.21 -19.63 -10.16
C VAL A 109 -2.08 -20.47 -10.77
N PRO A 110 -2.31 -21.75 -11.09
CA PRO A 110 -1.33 -22.55 -11.82
C PRO A 110 -1.00 -21.93 -13.18
N LYS A 111 0.29 -21.91 -13.54
CA LYS A 111 0.73 -21.45 -14.88
C LYS A 111 0.11 -22.28 -15.99
N SER A 112 -0.06 -23.59 -15.77
CA SER A 112 -0.68 -24.50 -16.74
C SER A 112 -2.13 -24.12 -17.08
N THR A 113 -2.87 -23.53 -16.14
CA THR A 113 -4.24 -23.03 -16.39
C THR A 113 -4.22 -21.62 -16.97
N LEU A 114 -3.34 -20.75 -16.47
CA LEU A 114 -3.24 -19.37 -16.95
C LEU A 114 -2.69 -19.27 -18.39
N ALA A 115 -1.87 -20.23 -18.83
CA ALA A 115 -1.25 -20.29 -20.17
C ALA A 115 -2.26 -20.20 -21.33
N ARG A 116 -3.55 -20.49 -21.08
CA ARG A 116 -4.62 -20.50 -22.08
C ARG A 116 -5.15 -19.10 -22.40
N PHE A 117 -4.76 -18.11 -21.62
CA PHE A 117 -5.27 -16.75 -21.69
C PHE A 117 -4.15 -15.76 -22.00
N GLU A 118 -4.56 -14.63 -22.56
CA GLU A 118 -3.71 -13.45 -22.71
C GLU A 118 -4.13 -12.35 -21.73
N PRO A 119 -3.22 -11.43 -21.39
CA PRO A 119 -3.54 -10.23 -20.63
C PRO A 119 -4.66 -9.41 -21.29
N ASP A 120 -5.46 -8.74 -20.47
CA ASP A 120 -6.38 -7.74 -20.98
C ASP A 120 -5.60 -6.47 -21.38
N HIS A 121 -5.33 -6.34 -22.68
CA HIS A 121 -4.60 -5.23 -23.27
C HIS A 121 -5.39 -3.91 -23.33
N SER A 122 -6.67 -3.91 -22.94
CA SER A 122 -7.42 -2.66 -22.80
C SER A 122 -6.95 -1.83 -21.60
N PHE A 123 -6.27 -2.47 -20.65
CA PHE A 123 -5.70 -1.82 -19.47
C PHE A 123 -4.19 -1.62 -19.61
N CYS A 124 -3.70 -0.53 -19.05
CA CYS A 124 -2.28 -0.24 -18.92
C CYS A 124 -1.98 0.12 -17.48
N MET A 125 -1.02 -0.57 -16.86
CA MET A 125 -0.50 -0.18 -15.54
C MET A 125 0.76 0.67 -15.72
N PRO A 126 0.71 1.99 -15.49
CA PRO A 126 1.90 2.81 -15.70
C PRO A 126 2.97 2.52 -14.63
N PRO A 127 4.25 2.86 -14.91
CA PRO A 127 5.37 2.51 -14.04
C PRO A 127 5.21 2.95 -12.58
N LYS A 128 4.62 4.14 -12.36
CA LYS A 128 4.39 4.70 -11.02
C LYS A 128 3.38 3.87 -10.23
N GLN A 129 2.27 3.50 -10.86
CA GLN A 129 1.24 2.64 -10.28
C GLN A 129 1.77 1.25 -9.97
N LEU A 130 2.61 0.70 -10.84
CA LEU A 130 3.28 -0.58 -10.59
C LEU A 130 4.26 -0.50 -9.41
N ALA A 131 5.00 0.62 -9.28
CA ALA A 131 5.85 0.87 -8.11
C ALA A 131 5.02 0.96 -6.82
N THR A 132 3.89 1.67 -6.83
CA THR A 132 2.95 1.73 -5.70
C THR A 132 2.36 0.36 -5.36
N LEU A 133 2.00 -0.46 -6.35
CA LEU A 133 1.52 -1.82 -6.15
C LEU A 133 2.58 -2.67 -5.43
N ARG A 134 3.84 -2.63 -5.91
CA ARG A 134 4.96 -3.35 -5.29
C ARG A 134 5.21 -2.89 -3.85
N GLN A 135 5.22 -1.58 -3.63
CA GLN A 135 5.36 -0.99 -2.30
C GLN A 135 4.25 -1.51 -1.38
N TRP A 136 2.99 -1.45 -1.82
CA TRP A 136 1.83 -1.92 -1.07
C TRP A 136 1.88 -3.42 -0.75
N LEU A 137 2.29 -4.27 -1.70
CA LEU A 137 2.48 -5.70 -1.46
C LEU A 137 3.53 -5.96 -0.38
N ALA A 138 4.59 -5.13 -0.34
CA ALA A 138 5.65 -5.21 0.65
C ALA A 138 5.29 -4.60 2.02
N VAL A 139 4.24 -3.77 2.11
CA VAL A 139 3.89 -3.04 3.33
C VAL A 139 3.76 -3.95 4.54
N ARG A 140 3.19 -5.16 4.39
CA ARG A 140 2.99 -6.11 5.50
C ARG A 140 4.30 -6.61 6.13
N TYR A 141 5.36 -6.72 5.33
CA TYR A 141 6.67 -7.15 5.79
C TYR A 141 7.48 -6.00 6.38
N ASN A 142 7.18 -4.77 5.97
CA ASN A 142 7.80 -3.55 6.48
C ASN A 142 6.97 -2.91 7.62
N ARG A 143 6.08 -3.67 8.26
CA ARG A 143 5.31 -3.19 9.42
C ARG A 143 6.22 -3.16 10.63
N SER A 144 6.54 -1.95 11.07
CA SER A 144 7.07 -1.69 12.40
C SER A 144 5.94 -1.19 13.29
N ALA A 145 5.98 -1.57 14.57
CA ALA A 145 5.10 -1.04 15.59
C ALA A 145 5.81 0.11 16.31
N PHE A 146 5.08 1.18 16.63
CA PHE A 146 5.58 2.17 17.57
C PHE A 146 5.47 1.64 19.01
N PRO A 147 6.19 2.21 19.98
CA PRO A 147 6.00 1.87 21.38
C PRO A 147 4.54 2.07 21.83
N ASP A 148 3.98 1.12 22.56
CA ASP A 148 2.56 1.14 22.97
C ASP A 148 2.18 2.42 23.74
N ALA A 149 3.09 2.95 24.57
CA ALA A 149 2.87 4.19 25.29
C ALA A 149 2.77 5.40 24.34
N PHE A 150 3.61 5.46 23.30
CA PHE A 150 3.56 6.51 22.28
C PHE A 150 2.23 6.45 21.52
N ASP A 151 1.86 5.29 20.99
CA ASP A 151 0.60 5.11 20.26
C ASP A 151 -0.62 5.47 21.12
N ARG A 152 -0.59 5.11 22.41
CA ARG A 152 -1.64 5.49 23.37
C ARG A 152 -1.75 7.01 23.54
N PHE A 153 -0.64 7.74 23.59
CA PHE A 153 -0.66 9.19 23.72
C PHE A 153 -1.18 9.88 22.46
N ILE A 154 -0.73 9.44 21.28
CA ILE A 154 -1.21 9.95 19.99
C ILE A 154 -2.73 9.80 19.87
N ARG A 155 -3.26 8.63 20.24
CA ARG A 155 -4.71 8.34 20.22
C ARG A 155 -5.50 9.12 21.26
N ALA A 156 -4.99 9.23 22.48
CA ALA A 156 -5.67 9.95 23.56
C ALA A 156 -5.92 11.42 23.19
N GLU A 157 -4.98 12.03 22.46
CA GLU A 157 -5.07 13.41 21.98
C GLU A 157 -5.69 13.55 20.58
N LYS A 158 -6.15 12.44 19.97
CA LYS A 158 -6.78 12.36 18.65
C LYS A 158 -5.90 12.85 17.49
N LEU A 159 -4.58 12.75 17.63
CA LEU A 159 -3.64 13.12 16.57
C LEU A 159 -3.70 12.14 15.39
N ASP A 160 -4.06 10.88 15.65
CA ASP A 160 -4.32 9.87 14.62
C ASP A 160 -5.46 10.26 13.67
N GLU A 161 -6.55 10.84 14.21
CA GLU A 161 -7.64 11.40 13.41
C GLU A 161 -7.13 12.55 12.53
N LYS A 162 -6.28 13.43 13.08
CA LYS A 162 -5.67 14.55 12.35
C LYS A 162 -4.80 14.06 11.19
N PHE A 163 -3.94 13.05 11.41
CA PHE A 163 -3.13 12.44 10.35
C PHE A 163 -4.01 11.86 9.24
N ARG A 164 -5.08 11.14 9.61
CA ARG A 164 -6.05 10.62 8.64
C ARG A 164 -6.73 11.73 7.84
N THR A 165 -7.12 12.83 8.48
CA THR A 165 -7.72 13.96 7.77
C THR A 165 -6.75 14.56 6.75
N ILE A 166 -5.48 14.75 7.10
CA ILE A 166 -4.45 15.27 6.19
C ILE A 166 -4.25 14.31 5.01
N LEU A 167 -4.02 13.02 5.29
CA LEU A 167 -3.80 12.01 4.26
C LEU A 167 -5.01 11.77 3.35
N GLY A 168 -6.22 11.97 3.86
CA GLY A 168 -7.46 11.87 3.09
C GLY A 168 -7.70 13.11 2.22
N LYS A 169 -7.53 14.31 2.79
CA LYS A 169 -7.81 15.59 2.11
C LYS A 169 -6.80 15.90 1.01
N HIS A 170 -5.52 15.64 1.27
CA HIS A 170 -4.41 15.90 0.35
C HIS A 170 -3.83 14.59 -0.18
N GLY A 171 -4.68 13.57 -0.33
CA GLY A 171 -4.21 12.20 -0.55
C GLY A 171 -3.61 11.93 -1.92
N ASP A 172 -3.90 12.81 -2.87
CA ASP A 172 -3.32 12.90 -4.21
C ASP A 172 -1.88 13.42 -4.19
N ILE A 173 -1.51 14.24 -3.21
CA ILE A 173 -0.20 14.92 -3.12
C ILE A 173 0.66 14.33 -2.00
N ILE A 174 0.14 14.26 -0.77
CA ILE A 174 0.86 13.73 0.39
C ILE A 174 0.83 12.21 0.30
N THR A 175 1.99 11.60 0.10
CA THR A 175 2.13 10.16 -0.13
C THR A 175 2.33 9.39 1.18
N ALA A 176 3.05 9.97 2.14
CA ALA A 176 3.34 9.33 3.42
C ALA A 176 3.59 10.34 4.55
N ILE A 177 3.35 9.89 5.78
CA ILE A 177 3.84 10.54 7.00
C ILE A 177 4.86 9.59 7.62
N TYR A 178 6.08 10.06 7.81
CA TYR A 178 7.16 9.31 8.44
C TYR A 178 7.44 9.85 9.82
N PHE A 179 7.60 8.95 10.79
CA PHE A 179 8.03 9.24 12.14
C PHE A 179 9.42 8.68 12.39
N ASP A 180 10.22 9.48 13.07
CA ASP A 180 11.40 9.05 13.79
C ASP A 180 11.13 9.28 15.29
N VAL A 181 10.83 8.18 16.00
CA VAL A 181 10.59 8.17 17.43
C VAL A 181 11.88 7.80 18.13
N ASP A 182 12.37 8.70 19.00
CA ASP A 182 13.59 8.50 19.79
C ASP A 182 14.83 8.10 18.99
N LYS A 183 14.94 8.57 17.73
CA LYS A 183 16.04 8.26 16.80
C LYS A 183 16.13 6.77 16.50
N GLY A 184 14.99 6.10 16.41
CA GLY A 184 14.86 4.65 16.21
C GLY A 184 15.30 3.79 17.39
N ARG A 185 15.48 4.36 18.59
CA ARG A 185 15.85 3.59 19.78
C ARG A 185 14.65 2.79 20.29
N GLN A 186 14.85 1.48 20.47
CA GLN A 186 13.85 0.63 21.10
C GLN A 186 13.75 0.95 22.59
N ARG A 187 12.52 1.15 23.08
CA ARG A 187 12.23 1.33 24.51
C ARG A 187 11.51 0.10 25.06
N ALA A 188 11.56 -0.06 26.37
CA ALA A 188 10.69 -1.01 27.05
C ALA A 188 9.23 -0.60 26.85
N ALA A 189 8.32 -1.58 26.77
CA ALA A 189 6.92 -1.33 26.44
C ALA A 189 6.17 -0.47 27.49
N ASP A 190 6.64 -0.48 28.73
CA ASP A 190 6.08 0.27 29.87
C ASP A 190 6.75 1.64 30.09
N ASP A 191 7.78 1.98 29.32
CA ASP A 191 8.46 3.27 29.43
C ASP A 191 7.55 4.38 28.91
N SER A 192 6.94 5.11 29.84
CA SER A 192 6.11 6.28 29.58
C SER A 192 6.87 7.60 29.70
N GLY A 193 8.20 7.57 29.63
CA GLY A 193 9.03 8.76 29.63
C GLY A 193 8.73 9.67 28.43
N LEU A 194 9.36 10.84 28.41
CA LEU A 194 9.22 11.77 27.29
C LEU A 194 9.74 11.11 26.01
N PHE A 195 8.89 11.00 24.99
CA PHE A 195 9.25 10.60 23.64
C PHE A 195 9.71 11.82 22.86
N THR A 196 10.76 11.68 22.07
CA THR A 196 11.15 12.65 21.06
C THR A 196 10.66 12.21 19.69
N LEU A 197 10.13 13.15 18.92
CA LEU A 197 9.51 12.86 17.63
C LEU A 197 10.02 13.82 16.56
N SER A 198 10.49 13.27 15.44
CA SER A 198 10.65 13.99 14.19
C SER A 198 9.66 13.46 13.15
N VAL A 199 8.96 14.35 12.48
CA VAL A 199 7.96 14.03 11.45
C VAL A 199 8.45 14.53 10.08
N VAL A 200 8.31 13.70 9.06
CA VAL A 200 8.51 14.07 7.65
C VAL A 200 7.24 13.74 6.87
N LEU A 201 6.61 14.75 6.27
CA LEU A 201 5.50 14.59 5.35
C LEU A 201 6.09 14.48 3.95
N ALA A 202 6.07 13.28 3.39
CA ALA A 202 6.50 13.06 2.03
C ALA A 202 5.36 13.43 1.06
N TYR A 203 5.70 14.17 0.02
CA TYR A 203 4.75 14.56 -1.03
C TYR A 203 5.33 14.32 -2.42
N GLU A 204 4.42 14.11 -3.36
CA GLU A 204 4.73 14.06 -4.79
C GLU A 204 4.76 15.48 -5.35
N SER A 205 5.87 15.85 -5.99
CA SER A 205 6.01 17.16 -6.64
C SER A 205 5.03 17.30 -7.82
N GLY A 206 4.82 16.25 -8.60
CA GLY A 206 3.85 16.25 -9.69
C GLY A 206 4.09 17.35 -10.74
N ASP A 207 3.02 17.73 -11.44
CA ASP A 207 3.07 18.73 -12.52
C ASP A 207 3.09 20.18 -12.01
N GLU A 208 2.70 20.42 -10.74
CA GLU A 208 2.64 21.73 -10.09
C GLU A 208 3.52 21.74 -8.81
N PRO A 209 4.86 21.72 -8.93
CA PRO A 209 5.74 21.46 -7.78
C PRO A 209 5.65 22.51 -6.66
N LEU A 210 5.47 23.78 -7.02
CA LEU A 210 5.40 24.87 -6.04
C LEU A 210 4.10 24.82 -5.23
N GLU A 211 2.96 24.57 -5.88
CA GLU A 211 1.66 24.47 -5.20
C GLU A 211 1.62 23.23 -4.30
N ASN A 212 2.12 22.10 -4.79
CA ASN A 212 2.19 20.86 -4.00
C ASN A 212 3.09 21.01 -2.77
N ALA A 213 4.22 21.73 -2.90
CA ALA A 213 5.08 22.07 -1.78
C ALA A 213 4.35 22.94 -0.75
N GLU A 214 3.67 24.01 -1.18
CA GLU A 214 2.91 24.89 -0.28
C GLU A 214 1.79 24.13 0.47
N ILE A 215 1.10 23.22 -0.20
CA ILE A 215 0.07 22.38 0.42
C ILE A 215 0.68 21.49 1.51
N ALA A 216 1.83 20.86 1.21
CA ALA A 216 2.51 19.98 2.14
C ALA A 216 3.08 20.76 3.34
N ASP A 217 3.66 21.94 3.12
CA ASP A 217 4.17 22.83 4.17
C ASP A 217 3.04 23.28 5.11
N LYS A 218 1.90 23.73 4.56
CA LYS A 218 0.72 24.09 5.36
C LYS A 218 0.20 22.91 6.18
N ALA A 219 0.25 21.68 5.64
CA ALA A 219 -0.11 20.48 6.37
C ALA A 219 0.88 20.18 7.52
N ALA A 220 2.19 20.36 7.28
CA ALA A 220 3.23 20.22 8.30
C ALA A 220 3.08 21.26 9.41
N GLU A 221 2.87 22.53 9.07
CA GLU A 221 2.60 23.62 10.03
C GLU A 221 1.34 23.33 10.86
N SER A 222 0.27 22.84 10.22
CA SER A 222 -0.93 22.44 10.94
C SER A 222 -0.67 21.33 11.95
N LEU A 223 0.27 20.42 11.69
CA LEU A 223 0.66 19.40 12.66
C LEU A 223 1.53 19.97 13.77
N VAL A 224 2.49 20.85 13.47
CA VAL A 224 3.28 21.55 14.50
C VAL A 224 2.37 22.22 15.52
N ASN A 225 1.38 22.98 15.04
CA ASN A 225 0.42 23.67 15.89
C ASN A 225 -0.40 22.70 16.73
N GLU A 226 -0.85 21.58 16.15
CA GLU A 226 -1.62 20.58 16.88
C GLU A 226 -0.78 19.90 17.98
N PHE A 227 0.47 19.51 17.68
CA PHE A 227 1.37 18.94 18.68
C PHE A 227 1.66 19.93 19.82
N ALA A 228 1.94 21.19 19.50
CA ALA A 228 2.16 22.23 20.51
C ALA A 228 0.92 22.39 21.40
N ASN A 229 -0.27 22.49 20.81
CA ASN A 229 -1.52 22.62 21.56
C ASN A 229 -1.79 21.44 22.52
N LYS A 230 -1.33 20.23 22.19
CA LYS A 230 -1.60 19.02 22.99
C LYS A 230 -0.52 18.69 24.01
N PHE A 231 0.74 18.97 23.69
CA PHE A 231 1.88 18.47 24.46
C PHE A 231 2.81 19.56 25.00
N TYR A 232 2.70 20.80 24.53
CA TYR A 232 3.56 21.89 24.98
C TYR A 232 2.84 22.78 26.01
N ASP A 233 3.46 22.95 27.18
CA ASP A 233 3.01 23.92 28.19
C ASP A 233 3.76 25.23 28.01
N GLU A 234 3.08 26.26 27.50
CA GLU A 234 3.64 27.59 27.30
C GLU A 234 4.10 28.25 28.61
N LYS A 235 3.44 27.99 29.74
CA LYS A 235 3.76 28.62 31.03
C LYS A 235 5.08 28.11 31.58
N CYS A 236 5.31 26.81 31.45
CA CYS A 236 6.54 26.17 31.92
C CYS A 236 7.61 26.08 30.83
N SER A 237 7.27 26.39 29.56
CA SER A 237 8.13 26.19 28.38
C SER A 237 8.66 24.76 28.29
N THR A 238 7.80 23.77 28.56
CA THR A 238 8.17 22.36 28.63
C THR A 238 7.21 21.47 27.85
N TRP A 239 7.75 20.43 27.21
CA TRP A 239 6.97 19.38 26.57
C TRP A 239 6.57 18.28 27.57
N SER A 240 5.40 17.70 27.35
CA SER A 240 4.86 16.58 28.11
C SER A 240 4.55 15.40 27.18
N ARG A 241 4.88 14.18 27.60
CA ARG A 241 4.67 12.90 26.86
C ARG A 241 5.41 12.80 25.52
N VAL A 242 5.18 13.71 24.58
CA VAL A 242 5.81 13.76 23.25
C VAL A 242 6.38 15.15 23.02
N HIS A 243 7.69 15.24 22.80
CA HIS A 243 8.42 16.43 22.37
C HIS A 243 8.63 16.38 20.86
N LEU A 244 7.93 17.24 20.12
CA LEU A 244 8.13 17.38 18.69
C LEU A 244 9.42 18.16 18.41
N LEU A 245 10.45 17.48 17.90
CA LEU A 245 11.73 18.08 17.53
C LEU A 245 11.66 18.82 16.19
N SER A 246 10.94 18.24 15.23
CA SER A 246 10.79 18.79 13.88
C SER A 246 9.57 18.20 13.19
N CYS A 247 8.88 18.99 12.37
CA CYS A 247 7.88 18.50 11.43
C CYS A 247 8.05 19.29 10.14
N ILE A 248 8.43 18.61 9.06
CA ILE A 248 8.73 19.23 7.77
C ILE A 248 8.03 18.48 6.64
N ALA A 249 7.72 19.17 5.55
CA ALA A 249 7.42 18.55 4.28
C ALA A 249 8.70 18.30 3.47
N MET A 250 8.70 17.25 2.65
CA MET A 250 9.82 16.89 1.78
C MET A 250 9.30 16.19 0.53
N SER A 251 9.79 16.57 -0.65
CA SER A 251 9.45 15.85 -1.87
C SER A 251 10.02 14.43 -1.82
N GLU A 252 9.29 13.45 -2.36
CA GLU A 252 9.82 12.09 -2.54
C GLU A 252 11.11 12.07 -3.36
N ALA A 253 11.28 13.02 -4.29
CA ALA A 253 12.50 13.17 -5.09
C ALA A 253 13.71 13.60 -4.25
N ASP A 254 13.47 14.26 -3.12
CA ASP A 254 14.50 14.81 -2.25
C ASP A 254 14.74 13.95 -0.99
N LEU A 255 13.94 12.89 -0.78
CA LEU A 255 14.07 12.02 0.40
C LEU A 255 15.24 11.02 0.21
N PRO A 256 16.35 11.17 0.95
CA PRO A 256 17.50 10.30 0.76
C PRO A 256 17.17 8.87 1.18
N VAL A 257 17.60 7.88 0.38
CA VAL A 257 17.41 6.45 0.67
C VAL A 257 17.93 6.06 2.05
N SER A 258 19.06 6.65 2.49
CA SER A 258 19.62 6.42 3.82
C SER A 258 18.66 6.83 4.95
N ARG A 259 17.90 7.91 4.74
CA ARG A 259 16.89 8.39 5.69
C ARG A 259 15.62 7.56 5.60
N ALA A 260 15.13 7.27 4.39
CA ALA A 260 13.93 6.47 4.18
C ALA A 260 13.99 5.08 4.83
N LYS A 261 15.18 4.46 4.92
CA LYS A 261 15.40 3.16 5.59
C LYS A 261 15.23 3.18 7.11
N LEU A 262 15.41 4.34 7.74
CA LEU A 262 15.35 4.49 9.20
C LEU A 262 14.01 5.09 9.65
N LEU A 263 13.33 5.78 8.74
CA LEU A 263 12.03 6.38 8.98
C LEU A 263 10.94 5.31 9.02
N GLN A 264 10.11 5.39 10.05
CA GLN A 264 8.94 4.53 10.20
C GLN A 264 7.71 5.24 9.65
N GLN A 265 7.08 4.67 8.61
CA GLN A 265 5.85 5.24 8.07
C GLN A 265 4.69 5.05 9.06
N TRP A 266 4.00 6.14 9.40
CA TRP A 266 2.71 6.07 10.10
C TRP A 266 1.63 5.62 9.11
N ARG A 267 0.92 4.54 9.46
CA ARG A 267 -0.14 3.91 8.65
C ARG A 267 -1.50 3.98 9.33
N LEU A 268 -2.55 3.92 8.51
CA LEU A 268 -3.94 3.96 8.98
C LEU A 268 -4.33 2.78 9.88
N GLU A 269 -3.57 1.69 9.91
CA GLU A 269 -3.82 0.58 10.84
C GLU A 269 -3.47 0.91 12.30
N HIS A 270 -2.65 1.93 12.55
CA HIS A 270 -2.46 2.49 13.90
C HIS A 270 -3.73 3.20 14.41
N VAL A 271 -4.86 3.11 13.70
CA VAL A 271 -6.18 3.56 14.15
C VAL A 271 -7.06 2.40 14.66
N SER A 272 -6.90 1.16 14.18
CA SER A 272 -7.83 0.06 14.52
C SER A 272 -7.17 -1.27 14.96
N LEU A 273 -7.32 -1.58 16.25
CA LEU A 273 -7.32 -2.96 16.78
C LEU A 273 -8.74 -3.56 16.86
N ARG A 274 -9.76 -2.87 16.36
CA ARG A 274 -11.13 -3.38 16.28
C ARG A 274 -11.44 -3.79 14.85
N SER A 275 -11.75 -5.08 14.69
CA SER A 275 -12.25 -5.69 13.46
C SER A 275 -13.68 -5.21 13.23
N ASP A 276 -13.86 -4.23 12.36
CA ASP A 276 -15.14 -4.11 11.68
C ASP A 276 -15.13 -5.18 10.59
N ALA A 277 -16.12 -6.06 10.65
CA ALA A 277 -16.24 -7.21 9.76
C ALA A 277 -16.22 -6.75 8.30
N ASP A 278 -15.23 -7.21 7.53
CA ASP A 278 -15.29 -7.13 6.07
C ASP A 278 -16.59 -7.81 5.62
N PRO A 279 -17.46 -7.15 4.83
CA PRO A 279 -18.63 -7.81 4.29
C PRO A 279 -18.15 -9.05 3.51
N ALA A 280 -18.61 -10.22 3.95
CA ALA A 280 -18.24 -11.50 3.38
C ALA A 280 -18.60 -11.49 1.89
N PHE A 281 -17.57 -11.56 1.04
CA PHE A 281 -17.79 -11.93 -0.35
C PHE A 281 -17.88 -13.45 -0.39
N PRO A 282 -18.89 -14.03 -1.05
CA PRO A 282 -18.93 -15.47 -1.27
C PRO A 282 -17.80 -15.84 -2.24
N PHE A 283 -16.65 -16.21 -1.70
CA PHE A 283 -15.60 -16.89 -2.43
C PHE A 283 -15.80 -18.39 -2.22
N ASN A 284 -16.01 -19.13 -3.30
CA ASN A 284 -16.12 -20.59 -3.26
C ASN A 284 -14.89 -21.19 -3.96
N PRO A 285 -13.82 -21.52 -3.23
CA PRO A 285 -12.68 -22.20 -3.80
C PRO A 285 -13.03 -23.67 -3.94
N GLY A 286 -13.62 -24.07 -5.07
CA GLY A 286 -13.71 -25.48 -5.43
C GLY A 286 -14.97 -25.87 -6.18
N SER A 287 -14.81 -26.07 -7.48
CA SER A 287 -15.38 -27.19 -8.24
C SER A 287 -14.53 -27.41 -9.48
#